data_AF-A0A0S9KNH4-F1
#
_entry.id   AF-A0A0S9KNH4-F1
#
_cell.length_a   1.000
_cell.length_b   1.000
_cell.length_c   1.000
_cell.angle_alpha   90.00
_cell.angle_beta   90.00
_cell.angle_gamma   90.00
#
_symmetry.space_group_name_H-M   'P 1'
#
loop_
_entity.id
_entity.type
_entity.pdbx_description
1 polymer ?
#
loop_
_entity_poly.entity_id
_entity_poly.type
_entity_poly.pdbx_seq_one_letter_code
_entity_poly.pdbx_strand_id
1 'polypeptide(L)'
;MPSFLFIYRAGPDPVPADRVAENREAWGAWNAAVQEDYGIRTSGGKFVTSSGVHDSDGIARGASMVEFESLEAAVAMAKKSPNLAFGGSVEVLEEWARPNQ
;
A
#
# COMPACT_ATOMS: atom_id res chain seq x y z
N MET A 1 17.19 2.86 8.76
CA MET A 1 16.62 1.57 9.20
C MET A 1 16.40 0.71 7.96
N PRO A 2 15.99 -0.57 7.99
CA PRO A 2 15.61 -1.23 6.74
C PRO A 2 14.44 -0.49 6.08
N SER A 3 14.52 -0.36 4.75
CA SER A 3 13.43 0.17 3.93
C SER A 3 12.42 -0.93 3.65
N PHE A 4 11.14 -0.58 3.60
CA PHE A 4 10.06 -1.49 3.25
C PHE A 4 9.17 -0.86 2.20
N LEU A 5 8.66 -1.69 1.30
CA LEU A 5 7.62 -1.34 0.35
C LEU A 5 6.27 -1.84 0.88
N PHE A 6 5.32 -0.92 1.04
CA PHE A 6 3.92 -1.23 1.33
C PHE A 6 3.14 -1.11 0.03
N ILE A 7 2.64 -2.21 -0.53
CA ILE A 7 1.80 -2.18 -1.74
C ILE A 7 0.33 -2.28 -1.32
N TYR A 8 -0.47 -1.29 -1.68
CA TYR A 8 -1.89 -1.26 -1.35
C TYR A 8 -2.71 -1.89 -2.47
N ARG A 9 -3.47 -2.92 -2.12
CA ARG A 9 -4.42 -3.58 -3.02
C ARG A 9 -5.84 -3.29 -2.56
N ALA A 10 -6.71 -2.89 -3.49
CA ALA A 10 -8.11 -2.62 -3.19
C ALA A 10 -8.87 -3.90 -2.84
N GLY A 11 -9.85 -3.74 -1.94
CA GLY A 11 -10.83 -4.76 -1.65
C GLY A 11 -11.95 -4.84 -2.71
N PRO A 12 -12.83 -5.85 -2.61
CA PRO A 12 -13.96 -6.01 -3.52
C PRO A 12 -15.03 -4.93 -3.34
N ASP A 13 -15.13 -4.35 -2.13
CA ASP A 13 -16.20 -3.42 -1.77
C ASP A 13 -15.73 -1.97 -1.84
N PRO A 14 -16.50 -1.06 -2.48
CA PRO A 14 -16.24 0.36 -2.40
C PRO A 14 -16.52 0.88 -0.98
N VAL A 15 -15.82 1.94 -0.59
CA VAL A 15 -16.13 2.65 0.66
C VAL A 15 -17.56 3.21 0.58
N PRO A 16 -18.47 2.85 1.51
CA PRO A 16 -19.82 3.40 1.54
C PRO A 16 -19.83 4.93 1.66
N ALA A 17 -20.80 5.59 1.03
CA ALA A 17 -20.83 7.06 0.92
C ALA A 17 -20.86 7.77 2.28
N ASP A 18 -21.61 7.22 3.24
CA ASP A 18 -21.72 7.66 4.63
C ASP A 18 -20.44 7.43 5.45
N ARG A 19 -19.55 6.56 4.96
CA ARG A 19 -18.29 6.16 5.60
C ARG A 19 -17.06 6.88 5.03
N VAL A 20 -17.22 7.67 3.96
CA VAL A 20 -16.10 8.35 3.27
C VAL A 20 -15.36 9.32 4.17
N ALA A 21 -16.07 10.11 4.99
CA ALA A 21 -15.46 11.11 5.86
C ALA A 21 -14.56 10.46 6.93
N GLU A 22 -15.10 9.45 7.63
CA GLU A 22 -14.35 8.67 8.63
C GLU A 22 -13.15 7.95 8.00
N ASN A 23 -13.34 7.36 6.81
CA ASN A 23 -12.23 6.72 6.11
C ASN A 23 -11.12 7.74 5.77
N ARG A 24 -11.47 8.95 5.30
CA ARG A 24 -10.48 10.00 5.02
C ARG A 24 -9.73 10.45 6.27
N GLU A 25 -10.41 10.58 7.41
CA GLU A 25 -9.79 10.91 8.69
C GLU A 25 -8.82 9.80 9.14
N ALA A 26 -9.25 8.54 9.08
CA ALA A 26 -8.41 7.38 9.40
C ALA A 26 -7.15 7.33 8.52
N TRP A 27 -7.29 7.62 7.22
CA TRP A 27 -6.15 7.75 6.30
C TRP A 27 -5.23 8.91 6.69
N GLY A 28 -5.78 10.07 7.06
CA GLY A 28 -4.98 11.21 7.53
C GLY A 28 -4.14 10.87 8.76
N ALA A 29 -4.75 10.26 9.77
CA ALA A 29 -4.08 9.85 10.99
C ALA A 29 -3.02 8.77 10.73
N TRP A 30 -3.35 7.76 9.92
CA TRP A 30 -2.42 6.69 9.59
C TRP A 30 -1.22 7.18 8.76
N ASN A 31 -1.44 8.04 7.76
CA ASN A 31 -0.37 8.62 6.95
C ASN A 31 0.63 9.44 7.80
N ALA A 32 0.13 10.16 8.81
CA ALA A 32 1.00 10.88 9.75
C ALA A 32 1.83 9.94 10.63
N ALA A 33 1.32 8.75 10.94
CA ALA A 33 1.97 7.76 11.80
C ALA A 33 2.96 6.87 11.05
N VAL A 34 2.67 6.49 9.80
CA VAL A 34 3.50 5.59 9.00
C VAL A 34 4.79 6.27 8.51
N GLN A 35 4.81 7.61 8.45
CA GLN A 35 5.97 8.42 8.04
C GLN A 35 6.56 7.95 6.69
N GLU A 36 5.76 8.02 5.63
CA GLU A 36 6.21 7.64 4.28
C GLU A 36 7.35 8.53 3.81
N ASP A 37 8.45 7.91 3.36
CA ASP A 37 9.53 8.61 2.67
C ASP A 37 9.10 9.01 1.26
N TYR A 38 8.36 8.10 0.61
CA TYR A 38 7.84 8.31 -0.73
C TYR A 38 6.60 7.47 -1.00
N GLY A 39 5.51 8.11 -1.42
CA GLY A 39 4.24 7.45 -1.75
C GLY A 39 3.79 7.72 -3.19
N ILE A 40 3.27 6.68 -3.86
CA ILE A 40 2.66 6.77 -5.18
C ILE A 40 1.21 6.29 -5.11
N ARG A 41 0.32 7.00 -5.81
CA ARG A 41 -1.07 6.60 -6.01
C ARG A 41 -1.31 6.18 -7.46
N THR A 42 -2.09 5.12 -7.64
CA THR A 42 -2.45 4.55 -8.95
C THR A 42 -3.95 4.24 -8.99
N SER A 43 -4.53 4.21 -10.20
CA SER A 43 -5.96 3.91 -10.39
C SER A 43 -6.24 2.94 -11.53
N GLY A 44 -5.20 2.40 -12.17
CA GLY A 44 -5.26 1.52 -13.34
C GLY A 44 -3.88 1.36 -13.96
N GLY A 45 -3.81 0.82 -15.18
CA GLY A 45 -2.55 0.64 -15.89
C GLY A 45 -2.63 -0.45 -16.94
N LYS A 46 -1.46 -0.99 -17.31
CA LYS A 46 -1.34 -2.12 -18.23
C LYS A 46 -0.54 -3.24 -17.58
N PHE A 47 -0.94 -4.48 -17.81
CA PHE A 47 -0.12 -5.66 -17.56
C PHE A 47 0.61 -6.04 -18.83
N VAL A 48 1.94 -6.08 -18.77
CA VAL A 48 2.79 -6.52 -19.89
C VAL A 48 3.29 -7.92 -19.56
N THR A 49 3.07 -8.85 -20.49
CA THR A 49 3.46 -10.26 -20.39
C THR A 49 4.17 -10.67 -21.68
N SER A 50 4.78 -11.86 -21.70
CA SER A 50 5.35 -12.42 -22.94
C SER A 50 4.31 -12.67 -24.03
N SER A 51 3.03 -12.83 -23.65
CA SER A 51 1.92 -13.05 -24.58
C SER A 51 1.24 -11.77 -25.07
N GLY A 52 1.58 -10.60 -24.51
CA GLY A 52 1.00 -9.32 -24.93
C GLY A 52 0.76 -8.35 -23.77
N VAL A 53 0.01 -7.29 -24.10
CA VAL A 53 -0.33 -6.19 -23.19
C VAL A 53 -1.83 -6.19 -22.93
N HIS A 54 -2.21 -6.19 -21.65
CA HIS A 54 -3.59 -6.22 -21.18
C HIS A 54 -3.86 -5.04 -20.26
N ASP A 55 -5.13 -4.70 -20.05
CA ASP A 55 -5.49 -3.72 -19.03
C ASP A 55 -5.24 -4.27 -17.63
N SER A 56 -4.76 -3.41 -16.73
CA SER A 56 -4.73 -3.71 -15.31
C SER A 56 -6.14 -3.69 -14.75
N ASP A 57 -6.44 -4.64 -13.87
CA ASP A 57 -7.64 -4.65 -13.05
C ASP A 57 -7.75 -3.44 -12.10
N GLY A 58 -6.66 -2.65 -11.97
CA GLY A 58 -6.59 -1.48 -11.10
C GLY A 58 -6.62 -1.85 -9.62
N ILE A 59 -6.39 -3.12 -9.26
CA ILE A 59 -6.37 -3.57 -7.86
C ILE A 59 -5.19 -2.94 -7.12
N ALA A 60 -4.03 -2.80 -7.77
CA ALA A 60 -2.90 -2.06 -7.20
C ALA A 60 -3.23 -0.55 -7.19
N ARG A 61 -3.46 0.01 -5.99
CA ARG A 61 -3.87 1.41 -5.77
C ARG A 61 -2.72 2.35 -5.43
N GLY A 62 -1.55 1.79 -5.18
CA GLY A 62 -0.36 2.57 -4.88
C GLY A 62 0.65 1.75 -4.10
N ALA A 63 1.75 2.41 -3.78
CA ALA A 63 2.72 1.89 -2.85
C ALA A 63 3.43 3.01 -2.10
N SER A 64 3.98 2.67 -0.94
CA SER A 64 4.80 3.58 -0.14
C SER A 64 6.12 2.93 0.22
N MET A 65 7.20 3.71 0.13
CA MET A 65 8.49 3.40 0.74
C MET A 65 8.52 4.02 2.13
N VAL A 66 8.89 3.21 3.11
CA VAL A 66 8.86 3.53 4.55
C VAL A 66 10.06 2.88 5.23
N GLU A 67 10.55 3.47 6.31
CA GLU A 67 11.59 2.88 7.13
C GLU A 67 11.06 2.39 8.49
N PHE A 68 11.41 1.17 8.90
CA PHE A 68 11.06 0.60 10.20
C PHE A 68 12.22 -0.19 10.80
N GLU A 69 12.25 -0.38 12.11
CA GLU A 69 13.34 -1.13 12.78
C GLU A 69 13.40 -2.62 12.40
N SER A 70 12.27 -3.22 12.01
CA SER A 70 12.17 -4.62 11.58
C SER A 70 10.91 -4.89 10.74
N LEU A 71 10.86 -6.05 10.09
CA LEU A 71 9.67 -6.51 9.36
C LEU A 71 8.44 -6.62 10.28
N GLU A 72 8.60 -7.06 11.52
CA GLU A 72 7.51 -7.15 12.50
C GLU A 72 6.95 -5.77 12.85
N ALA A 73 7.81 -4.76 13.00
CA ALA A 73 7.40 -3.38 13.25
C ALA A 73 6.63 -2.81 12.05
N ALA A 74 7.13 -3.06 10.84
CA ALA A 74 6.46 -2.68 9.59
C ALA A 74 5.08 -3.35 9.47
N VAL A 75 4.98 -4.66 9.71
CA VAL A 75 3.72 -5.41 9.71
C VAL A 75 2.75 -4.89 10.78
N ALA A 76 3.25 -4.54 11.97
CA ALA A 76 2.43 -3.96 13.04
C ALA A 76 1.84 -2.61 12.64
N MET A 77 2.55 -1.80 11.84
CA MET A 77 2.02 -0.57 11.26
C MET A 77 1.02 -0.85 10.13
N ALA A 78 1.34 -1.77 9.22
CA ALA A 78 0.47 -2.14 8.09
C ALA A 78 -0.89 -2.68 8.55
N LYS A 79 -0.93 -3.43 9.66
CA LYS A 79 -2.18 -3.91 10.31
C LYS A 79 -3.13 -2.79 10.76
N LYS A 80 -2.64 -1.56 10.87
CA LYS A 80 -3.44 -0.38 11.22
C LYS A 80 -3.92 0.39 9.98
N SER A 81 -3.56 -0.06 8.78
CA SER A 81 -3.94 0.62 7.54
C SER A 81 -5.46 0.65 7.38
N PRO A 82 -6.07 1.82 7.11
CA PRO A 82 -7.50 1.92 6.83
C PRO A 82 -7.93 1.12 5.61
N ASN A 83 -7.00 0.76 4.71
CA ASN A 83 -7.28 -0.09 3.55
C ASN A 83 -7.91 -1.45 3.96
N LEU A 84 -7.54 -1.97 5.13
CA LEU A 84 -8.02 -3.27 5.61
C LEU A 84 -9.51 -3.26 5.99
N ALA A 85 -10.05 -2.10 6.38
CA ALA A 85 -11.44 -1.99 6.84
C ALA A 85 -12.48 -2.26 5.73
N PHE A 86 -12.08 -2.15 4.46
CA PHE A 86 -12.94 -2.35 3.29
C PHE A 86 -12.47 -3.52 2.41
N GLY A 87 -11.87 -4.53 3.05
CA GLY A 87 -11.42 -5.76 2.39
C GLY A 87 -10.17 -5.61 1.52
N GLY A 88 -9.49 -4.45 1.57
CA GLY A 88 -8.19 -4.27 0.93
C GLY A 88 -7.07 -5.00 1.68
N SER A 89 -5.91 -5.06 1.06
CA SER A 89 -4.71 -5.65 1.66
C SER A 89 -3.48 -4.76 1.49
N VAL A 90 -2.50 -4.99 2.36
CA VAL A 90 -1.18 -4.35 2.30
C VAL A 90 -0.14 -5.44 2.21
N GLU A 91 0.58 -5.48 1.09
CA GLU A 91 1.75 -6.35 0.94
C GLU A 91 2.96 -5.62 1.51
N VAL A 92 3.64 -6.23 2.48
CA VAL A 92 4.80 -5.65 3.17
C VAL A 92 6.04 -6.41 2.72
N LEU A 93 6.95 -5.71 2.06
CA LEU A 93 8.18 -6.28 1.49
C LEU A 93 9.37 -5.52 2.02
N GLU A 94 10.32 -6.22 2.64
CA GLU A 94 11.59 -5.63 3.03
C GLU A 94 12.46 -5.43 1.77
N GLU A 95 13.11 -4.27 1.68
CA GLU A 95 14.11 -4.03 0.65
C GLU A 95 15.23 -5.06 0.79
N TRP A 96 15.40 -5.88 -0.24
CA TRP A 96 16.55 -6.75 -0.29
C TRP A 96 17.80 -5.92 -0.60
N ALA A 97 18.64 -5.74 0.42
CA ALA A 97 19.93 -5.07 0.27
C ALA A 97 20.75 -5.77 -0.82
N ARG A 98 20.94 -5.10 -1.96
CA ARG A 98 21.80 -5.60 -3.04
C ARG A 98 23.24 -5.44 -2.60
N PRO A 99 24.00 -6.53 -2.36
CA PRO A 99 25.41 -6.39 -2.10
C PRO A 99 26.07 -5.96 -3.43
N ASN A 100 26.53 -4.71 -3.50
CA ASN A 100 27.38 -4.16 -4.57
C ASN A 100 26.69 -3.67 -5.86
N GLN A 101 25.68 -2.80 -5.76
CA GLN A 101 25.42 -1.82 -6.83
C GLN A 101 26.04 -0.47 -6.48
#